data_AF-A0A2G5TCX2-F1
#
_entry.id   AF-A0A2G5TCX2-F1
#
_cell.length_a   1.000
_cell.length_b   1.000
_cell.length_c   1.000
_cell.angle_alpha   90.00
_cell.angle_beta   90.00
_cell.angle_gamma   90.00
#
_symmetry.space_group_name_H-M   'P 1'
#
loop_
_entity.id
_entity.type
_entity.pdbx_description
1 polymer ?
#
loop_
_entity_poly.entity_id
_entity_poly.type
_entity_poly.pdbx_seq_one_letter_code
_entity_poly.pdbx_strand_id
1 'polypeptide(L)'
;MSTTAYRNIWNTNLDTYYYIKRSINLIFTPLFPLIFYCVYKKSPKNFGSLKLFLYFHVFCISVQWFYNCLSIDTFQFVPSPFVQIMGFATKLVNPVHLYIANYCCTSSTLGSCLTLFCNRLFKILHLYNSKKSVILWIFEILVYFGVFGFAVSVVPSMASGMPENQEKAKEAYKGRA
;
A
#
# COMPACT_ATOMS: atom_id res chain seq x y z
N MET A 1 -24.04 -13.46 27.19
CA MET A 1 -23.29 -14.23 26.16
C MET A 1 -21.86 -13.69 26.18
N SER A 2 -20.91 -14.40 26.80
CA SER A 2 -19.51 -13.94 26.83
C SER A 2 -18.92 -14.11 25.44
N THR A 3 -18.76 -13.02 24.71
CA THR A 3 -17.98 -13.01 23.49
C THR A 3 -16.51 -13.17 23.89
N THR A 4 -16.02 -14.40 23.85
CA THR A 4 -14.59 -14.70 23.97
C THR A 4 -13.92 -14.03 22.77
N ALA A 5 -13.56 -12.76 22.90
CA ALA A 5 -12.80 -12.04 21.89
C ALA A 5 -11.53 -12.84 21.68
N TYR A 6 -11.35 -13.35 20.46
CA TYR A 6 -10.22 -14.20 20.09
C TYR A 6 -8.93 -13.45 20.44
N ARG A 7 -8.26 -13.86 21.53
CA ARG A 7 -6.99 -13.29 21.97
C ARG A 7 -5.92 -13.71 20.97
N ASN A 8 -5.74 -12.90 19.95
CA ASN A 8 -4.61 -13.02 19.05
C ASN A 8 -3.41 -12.30 19.67
N ILE A 9 -2.20 -12.86 19.63
CA ILE A 9 -0.96 -12.18 20.06
C ILE A 9 -0.83 -10.77 19.46
N TRP A 10 -1.32 -10.59 18.24
CA TRP A 10 -1.37 -9.30 17.54
C TRP A 10 -2.34 -8.28 18.15
N ASN A 11 -3.33 -8.73 18.93
CA ASN A 11 -4.28 -7.91 19.67
C ASN A 11 -3.99 -7.82 21.18
N THR A 12 -3.04 -8.62 21.70
CA THR A 12 -2.82 -8.75 23.15
C THR A 12 -1.57 -8.03 23.65
N ASN A 13 -0.55 -7.84 22.80
CA ASN A 13 0.67 -7.10 23.15
C ASN A 13 1.12 -6.21 21.98
N LEU A 14 0.72 -4.93 22.04
CA LEU A 14 0.97 -3.92 21.02
C LEU A 14 2.46 -3.67 20.81
N ASP A 15 3.22 -3.63 21.91
CA ASP A 15 4.66 -3.39 21.87
C ASP A 15 5.36 -4.52 21.12
N THR A 16 5.03 -5.78 21.43
CA THR A 16 5.57 -6.93 20.72
C THR A 16 5.22 -6.92 19.24
N TYR A 17 3.96 -6.62 18.86
CA TYR A 17 3.58 -6.43 17.46
C TYR A 17 4.46 -5.35 16.79
N TYR A 18 4.58 -4.20 17.45
CA TYR A 18 5.31 -3.05 16.93
C TYR A 18 6.78 -3.39 16.69
N TYR A 19 7.46 -3.99 17.67
CA TYR A 19 8.85 -4.39 17.55
C TYR A 19 9.07 -5.44 16.45
N ILE A 20 8.21 -6.46 16.35
CA ILE A 20 8.32 -7.49 15.32
C ILE A 20 8.14 -6.87 13.93
N LYS A 21 7.06 -6.10 13.72
CA LYS A 21 6.79 -5.42 12.44
C LYS A 21 7.95 -4.50 12.04
N ARG A 22 8.45 -3.70 12.98
CA ARG A 22 9.58 -2.79 12.75
C ARG A 22 10.85 -3.54 12.37
N SER A 23 11.14 -4.65 13.04
CA SER A 23 12.32 -5.48 12.77
C SER A 23 12.25 -6.09 11.38
N ILE A 24 11.10 -6.66 10.99
CA ILE A 24 10.85 -7.16 9.64
C ILE A 24 11.07 -6.02 8.62
N ASN A 25 10.47 -4.86 8.87
CA ASN A 25 10.56 -3.73 7.95
C ASN A 25 12.01 -3.26 7.76
N LEU A 26 12.81 -3.20 8.83
CA LEU A 26 14.22 -2.83 8.77
C LEU A 26 15.07 -3.84 7.99
N ILE A 27 14.82 -5.14 8.16
CA ILE A 27 15.55 -6.22 7.46
C ILE A 27 15.34 -6.14 5.94
N PHE A 28 14.12 -5.83 5.50
CA PHE A 28 13.80 -5.77 4.07
C PHE A 28 14.08 -4.41 3.42
N THR A 29 14.29 -3.34 4.21
CA THR A 29 14.55 -1.99 3.70
C THR A 29 15.77 -1.90 2.75
N PRO A 30 16.91 -2.59 3.01
CA PRO A 30 18.05 -2.61 2.10
C PRO A 30 17.77 -3.24 0.71
N LEU A 31 16.69 -4.02 0.56
CA LEU A 31 16.33 -4.59 -0.74
C LEU A 31 15.85 -3.53 -1.73
N PHE A 32 15.25 -2.43 -1.26
CA PHE A 32 14.69 -1.40 -2.15
C PHE A 32 15.75 -0.71 -3.02
N PRO A 33 16.89 -0.24 -2.48
CA PRO A 33 18.00 0.24 -3.30
C PRO A 33 18.51 -0.79 -4.33
N LEU A 34 18.55 -2.07 -3.96
CA LEU A 34 18.97 -3.15 -4.85
C LEU A 34 17.96 -3.36 -5.99
N ILE A 35 16.66 -3.34 -5.70
CA ILE A 35 15.59 -3.41 -6.70
C ILE A 35 15.69 -2.22 -7.66
N PHE A 36 15.88 -1.00 -7.15
CA PHE A 36 16.09 0.19 -7.96
C PHE A 36 17.31 0.06 -8.88
N TYR A 37 18.44 -0.41 -8.34
CA TYR A 37 19.65 -0.66 -9.13
C TYR A 37 19.40 -1.67 -10.25
N CYS A 38 18.72 -2.78 -9.95
CA CYS A 38 18.33 -3.78 -10.94
C CYS A 38 17.45 -3.19 -12.05
N VAL A 39 16.41 -2.41 -11.69
CA VAL A 39 15.53 -1.77 -12.68
C VAL A 39 16.28 -0.72 -13.50
N TYR A 40 17.22 0.02 -12.92
CA TYR A 40 17.93 1.08 -13.64
C TYR A 40 19.07 0.54 -14.53
N LYS A 41 19.95 -0.30 -13.99
CA LYS A 41 21.18 -0.77 -14.66
C LYS A 41 21.05 -2.11 -15.39
N LYS A 42 20.26 -3.05 -14.86
CA LYS A 42 20.16 -4.42 -15.41
C LYS A 42 19.00 -4.61 -16.37
N SER A 43 18.03 -3.69 -16.42
CA SER A 43 16.93 -3.77 -17.38
C SER A 43 17.41 -3.48 -18.82
N PRO A 44 16.97 -4.29 -19.81
CA PRO A 44 17.23 -4.07 -21.23
C PRO A 44 16.97 -2.61 -21.67
N LYS A 45 17.90 -2.04 -22.45
CA LYS A 45 17.79 -0.65 -22.95
C LYS A 45 16.60 -0.45 -23.88
N ASN A 46 16.16 -1.52 -24.57
CA ASN A 46 15.07 -1.50 -25.53
C ASN A 46 13.67 -1.43 -24.86
N PHE A 47 13.59 -1.36 -23.53
CA PHE A 47 12.29 -1.29 -22.84
C PHE A 47 11.59 0.06 -22.91
N GLY A 48 12.25 1.14 -23.35
CA GLY A 48 11.58 2.44 -23.59
C GLY A 48 10.68 2.90 -22.43
N SER A 49 9.41 3.19 -22.73
CA SER A 49 8.40 3.64 -21.76
C SER A 49 8.11 2.62 -20.64
N LEU A 50 8.28 1.31 -20.88
CA LEU A 50 8.09 0.28 -19.86
C LEU A 50 9.16 0.37 -18.76
N LYS A 51 10.38 0.80 -19.10
CA LYS A 51 11.45 1.01 -18.12
C LYS A 51 11.13 2.19 -17.21
N LEU A 52 10.60 3.27 -17.76
CA LEU A 52 10.15 4.44 -17.00
C LEU A 52 9.00 4.06 -16.06
N PHE A 53 8.04 3.29 -16.56
CA PHE A 53 6.93 2.79 -15.76
C PHE A 53 7.38 1.88 -14.60
N LEU A 54 8.32 0.96 -14.86
CA LEU A 54 8.92 0.10 -13.82
C LEU A 54 9.68 0.92 -12.77
N TYR A 55 10.37 1.98 -13.20
CA TYR A 55 11.06 2.88 -12.27
C TYR A 55 10.07 3.63 -11.37
N PHE A 56 9.01 4.19 -11.95
CA PHE A 56 7.92 4.83 -11.21
C PHE A 56 7.25 3.85 -10.23
N HIS A 57 7.00 2.61 -10.68
CA HIS A 57 6.44 1.56 -9.85
C HIS A 57 7.29 1.26 -8.60
N VAL A 58 8.59 1.00 -8.79
CA VAL A 58 9.53 0.74 -7.70
C VAL A 58 9.63 1.94 -6.76
N PHE A 59 9.55 3.16 -7.30
CA PHE A 59 9.47 4.38 -6.51
C PHE A 59 8.22 4.44 -5.64
N CYS A 60 7.03 4.20 -6.18
CA CYS A 60 5.80 4.16 -5.39
C CYS A 60 5.87 3.13 -4.26
N ILE A 61 6.32 1.90 -4.56
CA ILE A 61 6.49 0.87 -3.52
C ILE A 61 7.48 1.33 -2.45
N SER A 62 8.60 1.93 -2.83
CA SER A 62 9.62 2.36 -1.88
C SER A 62 9.13 3.49 -0.98
N VAL A 63 8.35 4.45 -1.53
CA VAL A 63 7.72 5.51 -0.75
C VAL A 63 6.67 4.93 0.20
N GLN A 64 5.79 4.05 -0.28
CA GLN A 64 4.80 3.37 0.56
C GLN A 64 5.48 2.56 1.67
N TRP A 65 6.56 1.86 1.35
CA TRP A 65 7.35 1.09 2.31
C TRP A 65 7.97 2.01 3.35
N PHE A 66 8.56 3.14 2.95
CA PHE A 66 9.10 4.13 3.88
C PHE A 66 8.02 4.66 4.84
N TYR A 67 6.82 4.96 4.31
CA TYR A 67 5.69 5.37 5.15
C TYR A 67 5.31 4.29 6.17
N ASN A 68 5.21 3.02 5.76
CA ASN A 68 4.85 1.90 6.64
C ASN A 68 5.99 1.42 7.56
N CYS A 69 7.24 1.69 7.20
CA CYS A 69 8.43 1.28 7.95
C CYS A 69 8.79 2.30 9.03
N LEU A 70 8.74 3.60 8.70
CA LEU A 70 9.29 4.67 9.53
C LEU A 70 8.24 5.65 10.02
N SER A 71 7.31 6.05 9.15
CA SER A 71 6.45 7.21 9.38
C SER A 71 5.18 6.89 10.18
N ILE A 72 4.47 5.80 9.84
CA ILE A 72 3.12 5.54 10.34
C ILE A 72 2.87 4.06 10.56
N ASP A 73 2.21 3.76 11.68
CA ASP A 73 1.61 2.48 12.00
C ASP A 73 0.12 2.68 12.26
N THR A 74 -0.71 2.08 11.41
CA THR A 74 -2.17 2.12 11.51
C THR A 74 -2.70 0.84 12.12
N PHE A 75 -3.51 0.95 13.17
CA PHE A 75 -4.10 -0.19 13.86
C PHE A 75 -5.61 -0.04 13.90
N GLN A 76 -6.33 -1.12 13.58
CA GLN A 76 -7.78 -1.20 13.79
C GLN A 76 -8.05 -2.30 14.81
N PHE A 77 -8.38 -1.92 16.04
CA PHE A 77 -8.69 -2.87 17.10
C PHE A 77 -10.15 -3.28 17.03
N VAL A 78 -10.46 -4.56 16.89
CA VAL A 78 -11.84 -5.03 17.15
C VAL A 78 -12.00 -5.18 18.67
N PRO A 79 -12.99 -4.55 19.34
CA PRO A 79 -14.19 -3.93 18.80
C PRO A 79 -14.17 -2.38 18.73
N SER A 80 -13.01 -1.73 18.86
CA SER A 80 -12.89 -0.28 18.70
C SER A 80 -13.20 0.13 17.24
N PRO A 81 -14.19 1.02 17.00
CA PRO A 81 -14.46 1.50 15.65
C PRO A 81 -13.36 2.45 15.12
N PHE A 82 -12.39 2.83 15.97
CA PHE A 82 -11.40 3.85 15.66
C PHE A 82 -10.06 3.24 15.19
N VAL A 83 -9.56 3.76 14.07
CA VAL A 83 -8.21 3.50 13.59
C VAL A 83 -7.22 4.36 14.37
N GLN A 84 -6.31 3.70 15.08
CA GLN A 84 -5.24 4.36 15.83
C GLN A 84 -4.03 4.57 14.90
N ILE A 85 -3.53 5.80 14.86
CA ILE A 85 -2.37 6.18 14.05
C ILE A 85 -1.21 6.47 15.00
N MET A 86 -0.20 5.61 14.94
CA MET A 86 1.06 5.72 15.68
C MET A 86 2.23 5.85 14.70
N GLY A 87 3.46 5.99 15.19
CA GLY A 87 4.67 6.05 14.35
C GLY A 87 5.53 7.27 14.67
N PHE A 88 6.79 7.24 14.21
CA PHE A 88 7.75 8.29 14.54
C PHE A 88 7.34 9.66 13.99
N ALA A 89 6.83 9.71 12.76
CA ALA A 89 6.45 10.97 12.11
C ALA A 89 5.21 11.62 12.74
N THR A 90 4.35 10.85 13.43
CA THR A 90 3.17 11.39 14.14
C THR A 90 3.52 12.36 15.27
N LYS A 91 4.79 12.38 15.72
CA LYS A 91 5.30 13.37 16.69
C LYS A 91 5.62 14.73 16.05
N LEU A 92 5.76 14.78 14.73
CA LEU A 92 6.22 15.94 13.97
C LEU A 92 5.13 16.50 13.05
N VAL A 93 4.27 15.64 12.51
CA VAL A 93 3.22 15.98 11.55
C VAL A 93 1.89 15.44 12.03
N ASN A 94 0.81 16.16 11.74
CA ASN A 94 -0.55 15.74 12.09
C ASN A 94 -0.82 14.29 11.60
N PRO A 95 -1.22 13.37 12.51
CA PRO A 95 -1.43 11.96 12.18
C PRO A 95 -2.43 11.73 11.04
N VAL A 96 -3.45 12.58 10.92
CA VAL A 96 -4.47 12.48 9.87
C VAL A 96 -3.86 12.77 8.49
N HIS A 97 -3.00 13.80 8.39
CA HIS A 97 -2.33 14.14 7.13
C HIS A 97 -1.36 13.05 6.71
N LEU A 98 -0.63 12.50 7.68
CA LEU A 98 0.23 11.35 7.45
C LEU A 98 -0.58 10.15 6.93
N TYR A 99 -1.72 9.84 7.55
CA TYR A 99 -2.60 8.75 7.12
C TYR A 99 -3.07 8.93 5.68
N ILE A 100 -3.54 10.12 5.31
CA ILE A 100 -3.92 10.45 3.93
C ILE A 100 -2.74 10.20 2.98
N ALA A 101 -1.54 10.70 3.32
CA ALA A 101 -0.37 10.56 2.47
C ALA A 101 0.04 9.09 2.27
N ASN A 102 0.06 8.28 3.32
CA ASN A 102 0.34 6.84 3.22
C ASN A 102 -0.74 6.11 2.41
N TYR A 103 -1.99 6.53 2.55
CA TYR A 103 -3.09 5.96 1.79
C TYR A 103 -2.98 6.29 0.29
N CYS A 104 -2.69 7.55 -0.07
CA CYS A 104 -2.41 7.93 -1.46
C CYS A 104 -1.23 7.14 -2.05
N CYS A 105 -0.17 6.92 -1.28
CA CYS A 105 0.97 6.11 -1.70
C CYS A 105 0.57 4.64 -1.88
N THR A 106 -0.26 4.11 -1.00
CA THR A 106 -0.79 2.74 -1.07
C THR A 106 -1.67 2.54 -2.28
N SER A 107 -2.62 3.44 -2.56
CA SER A 107 -3.49 3.37 -3.73
C SER A 107 -2.70 3.48 -5.04
N SER A 108 -1.71 4.39 -5.09
CA SER A 108 -0.82 4.53 -6.25
C SER A 108 -0.01 3.26 -6.49
N THR A 109 0.48 2.64 -5.43
CA THR A 109 1.24 1.39 -5.50
C THR A 109 0.37 0.23 -5.94
N LEU A 110 -0.82 0.05 -5.36
CA LEU A 110 -1.78 -0.98 -5.75
C LEU A 110 -2.21 -0.83 -7.21
N GLY A 111 -2.54 0.39 -7.64
CA GLY A 111 -2.85 0.69 -9.04
C GLY A 111 -1.70 0.29 -9.96
N SER A 112 -0.47 0.66 -9.60
CA SER A 112 0.72 0.32 -10.38
C SER A 112 0.99 -1.20 -10.43
N CYS A 113 0.83 -1.92 -9.32
CA CYS A 113 0.91 -3.39 -9.26
C CYS A 113 -0.13 -4.04 -10.19
N LEU A 114 -1.37 -3.55 -10.13
CA LEU A 114 -2.47 -4.09 -10.93
C LEU A 114 -2.25 -3.82 -12.42
N THR A 115 -1.75 -2.65 -12.79
CA THR A 115 -1.36 -2.34 -14.18
C THR A 115 -0.26 -3.28 -14.68
N LEU A 116 0.78 -3.57 -13.88
CA LEU A 116 1.82 -4.52 -14.24
C LEU A 116 1.27 -5.93 -14.44
N PHE A 117 0.37 -6.37 -13.56
CA PHE A 117 -0.29 -7.67 -13.66
C PHE A 117 -1.12 -7.77 -14.95
N CYS A 118 -1.97 -6.77 -15.23
CA CYS A 118 -2.77 -6.70 -16.45
C CYS A 118 -1.88 -6.69 -17.71
N ASN A 119 -0.80 -5.91 -17.73
CA ASN A 119 0.14 -5.87 -18.86
C ASN A 119 0.79 -7.24 -19.12
N ARG A 120 1.17 -7.97 -18.05
CA ARG A 120 1.67 -9.35 -18.20
C ARG A 120 0.61 -10.30 -18.74
N LEU A 121 -0.63 -10.23 -18.26
CA LEU A 121 -1.73 -11.03 -18.78
C LEU A 121 -1.99 -10.76 -20.27
N PHE A 122 -1.99 -9.50 -20.69
CA PHE A 122 -2.18 -9.14 -22.10
C PHE A 122 -1.04 -9.62 -22.99
N LYS A 123 0.21 -9.61 -22.50
CA LYS A 123 1.35 -10.21 -23.24
C LYS A 123 1.17 -11.72 -23.42
N ILE A 124 0.69 -12.44 -22.41
CA ILE A 124 0.41 -13.88 -22.50
C ILE A 124 -0.72 -14.14 -23.50
N LEU A 125 -1.81 -13.37 -23.42
CA LEU A 125 -2.93 -13.48 -24.37
C LEU A 125 -2.50 -13.15 -25.81
N HIS A 126 -1.58 -12.19 -25.98
CA HIS A 126 -1.03 -11.84 -27.28
C HIS A 126 -0.10 -12.92 -27.84
N LEU A 127 0.65 -13.63 -26.99
CA LEU A 127 1.43 -14.81 -27.44
C LEU A 127 0.53 -15.92 -27.99
N TYR A 128 -0.70 -16.05 -27.46
CA TYR A 128 -1.67 -17.04 -27.91
C TYR A 128 -2.36 -16.64 -29.23
N ASN A 129 -2.48 -15.34 -29.51
CA ASN A 129 -3.14 -14.80 -30.70
C ASN A 129 -2.15 -14.02 -31.59
N SER A 130 -1.71 -14.64 -32.69
CA SER A 130 -0.71 -14.13 -33.65
C SER A 130 -1.01 -12.73 -34.24
N LYS A 131 -2.28 -12.27 -34.22
CA LYS A 131 -2.66 -10.91 -34.64
C LYS A 131 -3.46 -10.21 -33.53
N LYS A 132 -3.03 -9.01 -33.13
CA LYS A 132 -3.83 -8.13 -32.26
C LYS A 132 -5.12 -7.73 -33.00
N SER A 133 -6.23 -8.35 -32.61
CA SER A 133 -7.56 -7.90 -32.99
C SER A 133 -7.83 -6.51 -32.38
N VAL A 134 -8.55 -5.65 -33.12
CA VAL A 134 -9.02 -4.34 -32.63
C VAL A 134 -9.82 -4.48 -31.33
N ILE A 135 -10.57 -5.57 -31.18
CA ILE A 135 -11.34 -5.89 -29.96
C ILE A 135 -10.40 -6.07 -28.76
N LEU A 136 -9.25 -6.73 -28.96
CA LEU A 136 -8.26 -6.93 -27.90
C LEU A 136 -7.64 -5.61 -27.46
N TRP A 137 -7.47 -4.66 -28.39
CA TRP A 137 -6.94 -3.33 -28.11
C TRP A 137 -7.93 -2.48 -27.30
N ILE A 138 -9.21 -2.50 -27.67
CA ILE A 138 -10.29 -1.84 -26.93
C ILE A 138 -10.41 -2.43 -25.53
N PHE A 139 -10.35 -3.76 -25.39
CA PHE A 139 -10.41 -4.43 -24.10
C PHE A 139 -9.21 -4.11 -23.21
N GLU A 140 -8.00 -4.05 -23.78
CA GLU A 140 -6.78 -3.64 -23.08
C GLU A 140 -6.92 -2.21 -22.51
N ILE A 141 -7.46 -1.27 -23.29
CA ILE A 141 -7.75 0.10 -22.85
C ILE A 141 -8.80 0.13 -21.74
N LEU A 142 -9.90 -0.60 -21.89
CA LEU A 142 -10.95 -0.66 -20.86
C LEU A 142 -10.43 -1.21 -19.54
N VAL A 143 -9.56 -2.22 -19.58
CA VAL A 143 -8.91 -2.75 -18.38
C VAL A 143 -7.99 -1.71 -17.76
N TYR A 144 -7.18 -0.98 -18.54
CA TYR A 144 -6.34 0.10 -17.98
C TYR A 144 -7.18 1.23 -17.36
N PHE A 145 -8.30 1.62 -17.98
CA PHE A 145 -9.25 2.57 -17.37
C PHE A 145 -9.89 2.00 -16.09
N GLY A 146 -10.22 0.72 -16.06
CA GLY A 146 -10.74 0.05 -14.86
C GLY A 146 -9.71 0.02 -13.72
N VAL A 147 -8.44 -0.24 -14.02
CA VAL A 147 -7.35 -0.19 -13.03
C VAL A 147 -7.15 1.23 -12.48
N PHE A 148 -7.20 2.24 -13.36
CA PHE A 148 -7.16 3.64 -12.94
C PHE A 148 -8.37 4.01 -12.09
N GLY A 149 -9.57 3.60 -12.51
CA GLY A 149 -10.82 3.76 -11.77
C GLY A 149 -10.77 3.12 -10.39
N PHE A 150 -10.19 1.92 -10.26
CA PHE A 150 -9.98 1.26 -8.98
C PHE A 150 -9.01 2.02 -8.07
N ALA A 151 -7.93 2.58 -8.63
CA ALA A 151 -7.00 3.41 -7.85
C ALA A 151 -7.64 4.72 -7.36
N VAL A 152 -8.60 5.27 -8.12
CA VAL A 152 -9.33 6.50 -7.78
C VAL A 152 -10.54 6.23 -6.88
N SER A 153 -11.24 5.11 -7.05
CA SER A 153 -12.44 4.75 -6.26
C SER A 153 -12.14 4.56 -4.78
N VAL A 154 -10.86 4.47 -4.42
CA VAL A 154 -10.40 4.42 -3.04
C VAL A 154 -10.53 5.77 -2.31
N VAL A 155 -10.62 6.89 -3.03
CA VAL A 155 -10.76 8.25 -2.45
C VAL A 155 -12.07 8.42 -1.66
N PRO A 156 -13.26 8.02 -2.17
CA PRO A 156 -14.49 7.98 -1.39
C PRO A 156 -14.43 7.09 -0.13
N SER A 157 -13.81 5.91 -0.24
CA SER A 157 -13.68 4.98 0.90
C SER A 157 -12.84 5.55 2.05
N MET A 158 -11.90 6.45 1.74
CA MET A 158 -11.14 7.21 2.73
C MET A 158 -12.00 8.27 3.43
N ALA A 159 -12.86 8.99 2.71
CA ALA A 159 -13.73 10.01 3.30
C ALA A 159 -14.67 9.40 4.36
N SER A 160 -15.12 8.16 4.17
CA SER A 160 -15.93 7.43 5.14
C SER A 160 -15.15 6.84 6.32
N GLY A 161 -13.82 6.77 6.25
CA GLY A 161 -12.97 6.14 7.27
C GLY A 161 -12.06 7.12 8.03
N MET A 162 -12.19 8.42 7.79
CA MET A 162 -11.40 9.44 8.46
C MET A 162 -11.67 9.43 9.97
N PRO A 163 -10.64 9.32 10.83
CA PRO A 163 -10.84 9.28 12.26
C PRO A 163 -11.15 10.69 12.79
N GLU A 164 -12.42 10.96 13.09
CA GLU A 164 -12.91 12.27 13.56
C GLU A 164 -12.26 12.74 14.88
N ASN A 165 -11.63 11.85 15.67
CA ASN A 165 -10.92 12.27 16.88
C ASN A 165 -9.80 11.30 17.35
N GLN A 166 -8.56 11.59 16.98
CA GLN A 166 -7.38 10.78 17.34
C GLN A 166 -7.05 10.79 18.86
N GLU A 167 -7.45 11.84 19.58
CA GLU A 167 -7.20 11.94 21.03
C GLU A 167 -8.07 10.94 21.82
N LYS A 168 -9.37 10.89 21.52
CA LYS A 168 -10.29 9.90 22.10
C LYS A 168 -9.88 8.46 21.80
N ALA A 169 -9.36 8.19 20.60
CA ALA A 169 -8.85 6.87 20.23
C ALA A 169 -7.62 6.45 21.05
N LYS A 170 -6.75 7.39 21.43
CA LYS A 170 -5.58 7.16 22.28
C LYS A 170 -5.95 7.03 23.76
N GLU A 171 -6.94 7.79 24.24
CA GLU A 171 -7.43 7.71 25.62
C GLU A 171 -8.19 6.42 25.92
N ALA A 172 -9.03 5.94 24.99
CA ALA A 172 -9.72 4.66 25.11
C ALA A 172 -8.77 3.46 25.28
N TYR A 173 -7.50 3.60 24.86
CA TYR A 173 -6.45 2.62 25.07
C TYR A 173 -5.80 2.74 26.46
N LYS A 174 -5.47 3.95 26.92
CA LYS A 174 -4.90 4.17 28.26
C LYS A 174 -5.80 3.65 29.38
N GLY A 175 -7.12 3.65 29.18
CA GLY A 175 -8.09 3.07 30.12
C GLY A 175 -8.21 1.54 30.09
N ARG A 176 -7.47 0.84 29.22
CA ARG A 176 -7.45 -0.64 29.11
C ARG A 176 -6.11 -1.30 29.46
N ALA A 177 -5.05 -0.51 29.63
CA ALA A 177 -3.75 -0.97 30.10
C ALA A 177 -3.70 -0.93 31.63
#